data_AF-W5YLT8-F1
#
_entry.id   AF-W5YLT8-F1
#
_cell.length_a   1.000
_cell.length_b   1.000
_cell.length_c   1.000
_cell.angle_alpha   90.00
_cell.angle_beta   90.00
_cell.angle_gamma   90.00
#
_symmetry.space_group_name_H-M   'P 1'
#
loop_
_entity.id
_entity.type
_entity.pdbx_description
1 polymer ?
#
loop_
_entity_poly.entity_id
_entity_poly.type
_entity_poly.pdbx_seq_one_letter_code
_entity_poly.pdbx_strand_id
1 'polypeptide(L)'
;MLASFELSELSLDQRRDWLARAHVKALQAWRYELQGGPSQAPQWLVGLKKCAGLAIAALAENDARWGQLARVSQVPDSYSTGAQIAGLYPLVAPIVDWRARVTMGALAERFDHYSPRGKWQSYRLQLPELELPDTAGGWTRDSLGIPVFEAQVFDDLFRHHAPAWRIDTLDRNDQPGRPGRGTDGELRFHLEPVVFTQLAFSYVHGIIQPQLVYLIWFAARSAESWPDIYAGALDGLVWRVTLDDQGRALVYDSIHPCGCYHQWLLVKDGLRPRPSVNLSNEHLWVLGELPENSGAPVLSLSAGDHQLVGIQFAEDVEEPLAREVGLAYRMEPLDSLRGRSWAGGRLYGLDGLIAGTERLERFLLWPTGVVSAGAMRQWGHHAVSFVGRRHFNDPDLLDQYFRLLR
;
A
#
# COMPACT_ATOMS: atom_id res chain seq x y z
N MET A 1 -1.95 -3.46 -11.97
CA MET A 1 -3.01 -4.26 -12.62
C MET A 1 -3.20 -3.87 -14.09
N LEU A 2 -3.82 -2.75 -14.48
CA LEU A 2 -4.04 -2.49 -15.92
C LEU A 2 -2.76 -2.46 -16.77
N ALA A 3 -1.66 -1.95 -16.20
CA ALA A 3 -0.37 -1.90 -16.87
C ALA A 3 0.36 -3.27 -16.96
N SER A 4 -0.13 -4.33 -16.31
CA SER A 4 0.48 -5.68 -16.40
C SER A 4 -0.12 -6.52 -17.52
N PHE A 5 -1.16 -6.05 -18.22
CA PHE A 5 -1.69 -6.77 -19.37
C PHE A 5 -0.81 -6.58 -20.59
N GLU A 6 -0.49 -7.67 -21.28
CA GLU A 6 0.11 -7.63 -22.61
C GLU A 6 -0.92 -7.12 -23.63
N LEU A 7 -0.94 -5.79 -23.84
CA LEU A 7 -1.98 -5.15 -24.67
C LEU A 7 -2.05 -5.72 -26.09
N SER A 8 -0.94 -6.21 -26.66
CA SER A 8 -0.91 -6.83 -27.98
C SER A 8 -1.71 -8.13 -28.09
N GLU A 9 -1.95 -8.81 -26.97
CA GLU A 9 -2.64 -10.09 -26.91
C GLU A 9 -4.13 -9.97 -26.58
N LEU A 10 -4.62 -8.76 -26.26
CA LEU A 10 -6.00 -8.55 -25.86
C LEU A 10 -6.97 -8.68 -27.04
N SER A 11 -8.01 -9.49 -26.83
CA SER A 11 -9.19 -9.60 -27.70
C SER A 11 -9.96 -8.28 -27.74
N LEU A 12 -10.84 -8.08 -28.73
CA LEU A 12 -11.59 -6.83 -28.86
C LEU A 12 -12.42 -6.49 -27.59
N ASP A 13 -13.03 -7.49 -26.96
CA ASP A 13 -13.80 -7.28 -25.73
C ASP A 13 -12.90 -6.91 -24.56
N GLN A 14 -11.73 -7.55 -24.45
CA GLN A 14 -10.71 -7.18 -23.46
C GLN A 14 -10.17 -5.77 -23.67
N ARG A 15 -9.97 -5.34 -24.92
CA ARG A 15 -9.58 -3.95 -25.23
C ARG A 15 -10.62 -2.96 -24.75
N ARG A 16 -11.92 -3.25 -24.95
CA ARG A 16 -13.03 -2.40 -24.49
C ARG A 16 -13.06 -2.31 -22.97
N ASP A 17 -12.96 -3.43 -22.26
CA ASP A 17 -12.94 -3.45 -20.78
C ASP A 17 -11.69 -2.75 -20.23
N TRP A 18 -10.53 -2.93 -20.86
CA TRP A 18 -9.28 -2.27 -20.47
C TRP A 18 -9.42 -0.75 -20.59
N LEU A 19 -9.95 -0.26 -21.72
CA LEU A 19 -10.18 1.17 -21.94
C LEU A 19 -11.22 1.73 -20.97
N ALA A 20 -12.30 0.99 -20.69
CA ALA A 20 -13.32 1.41 -19.73
C ALA A 20 -12.72 1.61 -18.34
N ARG A 21 -11.92 0.66 -17.85
CA ARG A 21 -11.23 0.77 -16.55
C ARG A 21 -10.16 1.86 -16.54
N ALA A 22 -9.36 1.98 -17.59
CA ALA A 22 -8.35 3.03 -17.72
C ALA A 22 -9.01 4.42 -17.72
N HIS A 23 -10.15 4.56 -18.38
CA HIS A 23 -10.93 5.79 -18.40
C HIS A 23 -11.44 6.18 -17.02
N VAL A 24 -12.05 5.24 -16.27
CA VAL A 24 -12.50 5.51 -14.90
C VAL A 24 -11.33 6.01 -14.02
N LYS A 25 -10.16 5.38 -14.12
CA LYS A 25 -8.95 5.81 -13.41
C LYS A 25 -8.48 7.19 -13.85
N ALA A 26 -8.48 7.49 -15.14
CA ALA A 26 -8.12 8.81 -15.67
C ALA A 26 -9.08 9.90 -15.17
N LEU A 27 -10.39 9.65 -15.19
CA LEU A 27 -11.39 10.60 -14.67
C LEU A 27 -11.20 10.89 -13.19
N GLN A 28 -10.89 9.86 -12.41
CA GLN A 28 -10.60 9.99 -10.99
C GLN A 28 -9.31 10.79 -10.76
N ALA A 29 -8.23 10.46 -11.47
CA ALA A 29 -6.97 11.18 -11.39
C ALA A 29 -7.13 12.67 -11.74
N TRP A 30 -7.75 12.99 -12.89
CA TRP A 30 -8.00 14.38 -13.28
C TRP A 30 -8.86 15.14 -12.29
N ARG A 31 -9.87 14.48 -11.68
CA ARG A 31 -10.68 15.10 -10.64
C ARG A 31 -9.81 15.53 -9.46
N TYR A 32 -8.86 14.73 -9.00
CA TYR A 32 -7.96 15.09 -7.90
C TYR A 32 -6.90 16.10 -8.31
N GLU A 33 -6.27 15.94 -9.48
CA GLU A 33 -5.25 16.87 -9.98
C GLU A 33 -5.79 18.29 -10.17
N LEU A 34 -7.05 18.41 -10.59
CA LEU A 34 -7.71 19.69 -10.80
C LEU A 34 -8.31 20.29 -9.52
N GLN A 35 -8.29 19.57 -8.38
CA GLN A 35 -8.76 20.12 -7.12
C GLN A 35 -7.90 21.31 -6.69
N GLY A 36 -8.53 22.47 -6.60
CA GLY A 36 -7.82 23.69 -6.29
C GLY A 36 -6.90 24.18 -7.40
N GLY A 37 -7.12 23.73 -8.63
CA GLY A 37 -6.62 24.40 -9.83
C GLY A 37 -7.31 25.76 -10.05
N PRO A 38 -7.02 26.41 -11.18
CA PRO A 38 -7.65 27.69 -11.54
C PRO A 38 -9.17 27.54 -11.69
N SER A 39 -9.91 28.67 -11.67
CA SER A 39 -11.38 28.66 -11.75
C SER A 39 -11.94 27.99 -13.01
N GLN A 40 -11.13 27.85 -14.08
CA GLN A 40 -11.50 27.14 -15.31
C GLN A 40 -11.37 25.61 -15.20
N ALA A 41 -10.76 25.08 -14.13
CA ALA A 41 -10.51 23.65 -13.97
C ALA A 41 -11.76 22.76 -14.12
N PRO A 42 -12.97 23.12 -13.60
CA PRO A 42 -14.18 22.36 -13.86
C PRO A 42 -14.56 22.29 -15.35
N GLN A 43 -14.37 23.39 -16.10
CA GLN A 43 -14.65 23.44 -17.53
C GLN A 43 -13.66 22.58 -18.32
N TRP A 44 -12.37 22.60 -17.93
CA TRP A 44 -11.36 21.71 -18.52
C TRP A 44 -11.70 20.24 -18.29
N LEU A 45 -12.16 19.87 -17.09
CA LEU A 45 -12.56 18.49 -16.80
C LEU A 45 -13.72 18.02 -17.70
N VAL A 46 -14.68 18.91 -18.01
CA VAL A 46 -15.76 18.60 -18.97
C VAL A 46 -15.19 18.38 -20.38
N GLY A 47 -14.27 19.23 -20.82
CA GLY A 47 -13.58 19.08 -22.11
C GLY A 47 -12.80 17.77 -22.19
N LEU A 48 -11.99 17.46 -21.18
CA LEU A 48 -11.20 16.23 -21.07
C LEU A 48 -12.09 14.99 -21.11
N LYS A 49 -13.21 14.98 -20.36
CA LYS A 49 -14.20 13.90 -20.40
C LYS A 49 -14.73 13.64 -21.81
N LYS A 50 -15.09 14.70 -22.53
CA LYS A 50 -15.59 14.59 -23.90
C LYS A 50 -14.52 14.05 -24.85
N CYS A 51 -13.30 14.61 -24.79
CA CYS A 51 -12.18 14.16 -25.61
C CYS A 51 -11.81 12.69 -25.34
N ALA A 52 -11.79 12.28 -24.07
CA ALA A 52 -11.50 10.91 -23.67
C ALA A 52 -12.55 9.93 -24.21
N GLY A 53 -13.84 10.25 -24.08
CA GLY A 53 -14.91 9.41 -24.63
C GLY A 53 -14.80 9.20 -26.15
N LEU A 54 -14.50 10.27 -26.90
CA LEU A 54 -14.26 10.18 -28.35
C LEU A 54 -13.01 9.36 -28.69
N ALA A 55 -11.92 9.53 -27.93
CA ALA A 55 -10.70 8.78 -28.13
C ALA A 55 -10.91 7.28 -27.89
N ILE A 56 -11.58 6.91 -26.79
CA ILE A 56 -11.89 5.52 -26.42
C ILE A 56 -12.72 4.83 -27.51
N ALA A 57 -13.78 5.49 -27.99
CA ALA A 57 -14.64 4.96 -29.04
C ALA A 57 -13.86 4.65 -30.34
N ALA A 58 -12.75 5.36 -30.59
CA ALA A 58 -11.93 5.19 -31.78
C ALA A 58 -10.66 4.35 -31.57
N LEU A 59 -10.40 3.86 -30.35
CA LEU A 59 -9.17 3.15 -29.98
C LEU A 59 -9.30 1.62 -30.07
N ALA A 60 -10.38 1.05 -29.52
CA ALA A 60 -10.51 -0.42 -29.38
C ALA A 60 -10.45 -1.16 -30.73
N GLU A 61 -11.09 -0.59 -31.76
CA GLU A 61 -11.26 -1.19 -33.09
C GLU A 61 -10.17 -0.76 -34.09
N ASN A 62 -9.22 0.11 -33.68
CA ASN A 62 -8.16 0.59 -34.55
C ASN A 62 -6.80 -0.01 -34.13
N ASP A 63 -6.38 -1.09 -34.81
CA ASP A 63 -5.15 -1.82 -34.48
C ASP A 63 -3.89 -0.95 -34.49
N ALA A 64 -3.79 0.01 -35.41
CA ALA A 64 -2.63 0.91 -35.48
C ALA A 64 -2.54 1.81 -34.24
N ARG A 65 -3.67 2.39 -33.81
CA ARG A 65 -3.73 3.20 -32.59
C ARG A 65 -3.60 2.38 -31.33
N TRP A 66 -4.16 1.16 -31.32
CA TRP A 66 -3.99 0.22 -30.21
C TRP A 66 -2.52 -0.18 -30.02
N GLY A 67 -1.83 -0.50 -31.11
CA GLY A 67 -0.39 -0.76 -31.09
C GLY A 67 0.45 0.43 -30.64
N GLN A 68 0.02 1.66 -30.94
CA GLN A 68 0.64 2.87 -30.39
C GLN A 68 0.41 2.99 -28.88
N LEU A 69 -0.83 2.78 -28.42
CA LEU A 69 -1.18 2.78 -27.00
C LEU A 69 -0.33 1.77 -26.22
N ALA A 70 -0.20 0.54 -26.71
CA ALA A 70 0.60 -0.51 -26.10
C ALA A 70 2.08 -0.12 -25.90
N ARG A 71 2.66 0.63 -26.84
CA ARG A 71 4.05 1.12 -26.72
C ARG A 71 4.21 2.22 -25.68
N VAL A 72 3.19 3.05 -25.45
CA VAL A 72 3.28 4.21 -24.54
C VAL A 72 2.71 3.94 -23.15
N SER A 73 2.02 2.81 -22.94
CA SER A 73 1.42 2.44 -21.65
C SER A 73 2.40 1.83 -20.64
N GLN A 74 3.72 1.99 -20.86
CA GLN A 74 4.73 1.50 -19.94
C GLN A 74 4.78 2.36 -18.68
N VAL A 75 4.77 1.70 -17.52
CA VAL A 75 4.91 2.37 -16.22
C VAL A 75 6.40 2.38 -15.85
N PRO A 76 7.02 3.56 -15.64
CA PRO A 76 8.42 3.63 -15.23
C PRO A 76 8.58 3.02 -13.84
N ASP A 77 9.72 2.37 -13.60
CA ASP A 77 10.05 1.91 -12.26
C ASP A 77 10.50 3.06 -11.34
N SER A 78 10.58 2.77 -10.04
CA SER A 78 10.99 3.73 -9.00
C SER A 78 12.51 3.68 -8.76
N TYR A 79 13.29 3.11 -9.68
CA TYR A 79 14.72 2.87 -9.55
C TYR A 79 15.52 3.67 -10.60
N SER A 80 16.48 4.46 -10.16
CA SER A 80 17.39 5.15 -11.08
C SER A 80 18.53 4.23 -11.52
N THR A 81 18.45 3.74 -12.76
CA THR A 81 19.55 2.99 -13.40
C THR A 81 20.84 3.82 -13.44
N GLY A 82 20.74 5.13 -13.69
CA GLY A 82 21.90 6.03 -13.69
C GLY A 82 22.59 6.09 -12.33
N ALA A 83 21.82 6.11 -11.24
CA ALA A 83 22.36 6.07 -9.88
C ALA A 83 23.03 4.72 -9.57
N GLN A 84 22.44 3.60 -10.01
CA GLN A 84 23.05 2.28 -9.84
C GLN A 84 24.41 2.16 -10.55
N ILE A 85 24.51 2.70 -11.77
CA ILE A 85 25.77 2.72 -12.53
C ILE A 85 26.79 3.62 -11.83
N ALA A 86 26.43 4.87 -11.52
CA ALA A 86 27.34 5.83 -10.90
C ALA A 86 27.77 5.41 -9.47
N GLY A 87 26.89 4.72 -8.74
CA GLY A 87 27.12 4.25 -7.38
C GLY A 87 27.81 2.89 -7.28
N LEU A 88 28.21 2.28 -8.41
CA LEU A 88 28.84 0.96 -8.46
C LEU A 88 28.00 -0.10 -7.72
N TYR A 89 26.69 -0.13 -8.00
CA TYR A 89 25.71 -0.98 -7.32
C TYR A 89 26.17 -2.43 -7.03
N PRO A 90 26.81 -3.17 -7.96
CA PRO A 90 27.26 -4.54 -7.69
C PRO A 90 28.23 -4.68 -6.51
N LEU A 91 28.98 -3.63 -6.17
CA LEU A 91 29.90 -3.63 -5.02
C LEU A 91 29.19 -3.27 -3.70
N VAL A 92 28.13 -2.47 -3.78
CA VAL A 92 27.38 -1.99 -2.61
C VAL A 92 26.28 -2.99 -2.20
N ALA A 93 25.68 -3.68 -3.17
CA ALA A 93 24.56 -4.60 -2.95
C ALA A 93 24.82 -5.65 -1.85
N PRO A 94 25.99 -6.33 -1.78
CA PRO A 94 26.25 -7.30 -0.72
C PRO A 94 26.27 -6.70 0.70
N ILE A 95 26.74 -5.44 0.82
CA ILE A 95 26.79 -4.73 2.11
C ILE A 95 25.38 -4.35 2.54
N VAL A 96 24.57 -3.85 1.60
CA VAL A 96 23.17 -3.49 1.84
C VAL A 96 22.35 -4.72 2.20
N ASP A 97 22.49 -5.83 1.47
CA ASP A 97 21.87 -7.13 1.77
C ASP A 97 22.21 -7.60 3.20
N TRP A 98 23.51 -7.56 3.57
CA TRP A 98 23.93 -7.89 4.93
C TRP A 98 23.27 -6.99 5.99
N ARG A 99 23.25 -5.68 5.76
CA ARG A 99 22.63 -4.74 6.71
C ARG A 99 21.12 -4.95 6.82
N ALA A 100 20.45 -5.19 5.69
CA ALA A 100 19.03 -5.51 5.65
C ALA A 100 18.73 -6.78 6.46
N ARG A 101 19.54 -7.84 6.32
CA ARG A 101 19.39 -9.05 7.14
C ARG A 101 19.47 -8.78 8.64
N VAL A 102 20.45 -7.99 9.07
CA VAL A 102 20.61 -7.65 10.50
C VAL A 102 19.40 -6.87 11.01
N THR A 103 18.97 -5.85 10.26
CA THR A 103 17.82 -5.02 10.65
C THR A 103 16.53 -5.83 10.71
N MET A 104 16.25 -6.64 9.68
CA MET A 104 15.02 -7.42 9.61
C MET A 104 15.01 -8.58 10.61
N GLY A 105 16.16 -9.19 10.88
CA GLY A 105 16.30 -10.17 11.97
C GLY A 105 15.96 -9.58 13.33
N ALA A 106 16.46 -8.38 13.65
CA ALA A 106 16.13 -7.69 14.90
C ALA A 106 14.64 -7.31 15.00
N LEU A 107 14.00 -6.96 13.88
CA LEU A 107 12.55 -6.72 13.84
C LEU A 107 11.75 -8.02 14.06
N ALA A 108 12.18 -9.12 13.46
CA ALA A 108 11.55 -10.42 13.67
C ALA A 108 11.68 -10.89 15.13
N GLU A 109 12.83 -10.69 15.78
CA GLU A 109 13.01 -10.99 17.21
C GLU A 109 12.13 -10.14 18.12
N ARG A 110 11.86 -8.88 17.74
CA ARG A 110 10.95 -7.99 18.48
C ARG A 110 9.48 -8.39 18.34
N PHE A 111 9.11 -9.08 17.26
CA PHE A 111 7.74 -9.50 17.01
C PHE A 111 7.27 -10.45 18.12
N ASP A 112 6.11 -10.15 18.71
CA ASP A 112 5.52 -10.79 19.89
C ASP A 112 6.34 -10.75 21.20
N HIS A 113 7.52 -10.14 21.19
CA HIS A 113 8.39 -9.96 22.38
C HIS A 113 8.58 -8.49 22.77
N TYR A 114 7.83 -7.58 22.13
CA TYR A 114 7.92 -6.15 22.41
C TYR A 114 7.32 -5.77 23.76
N SER A 115 8.10 -5.06 24.57
CA SER A 115 7.62 -4.44 25.80
C SER A 115 7.22 -2.98 25.53
N PRO A 116 5.97 -2.59 25.83
CA PRO A 116 5.52 -1.21 25.62
C PRO A 116 6.33 -0.22 26.45
N ARG A 117 6.66 0.91 25.85
CA ARG A 117 7.37 2.02 26.51
C ARG A 117 6.38 3.05 27.06
N GLY A 118 5.24 3.21 26.40
CA GLY A 118 4.16 4.10 26.78
C GLY A 118 2.91 3.33 27.16
N LYS A 119 1.75 3.87 26.77
CA LYS A 119 0.45 3.24 26.99
C LYS A 119 -0.09 2.72 25.67
N TRP A 120 -0.62 1.50 25.69
CA TRP A 120 -1.39 0.99 24.57
C TRP A 120 -2.67 1.83 24.37
N GLN A 121 -2.81 2.40 23.19
CA GLN A 121 -4.03 3.07 22.76
C GLN A 121 -4.62 2.28 21.60
N SER A 122 -5.87 1.84 21.77
CA SER A 122 -6.59 1.09 20.74
C SER A 122 -7.45 2.02 19.88
N TYR A 123 -7.45 1.77 18.57
CA TYR A 123 -8.31 2.41 17.57
C TYR A 123 -9.06 1.35 16.78
N ARG A 124 -10.38 1.48 16.66
CA ARG A 124 -11.22 0.50 15.98
C ARG A 124 -12.15 1.18 14.99
N LEU A 125 -12.55 0.46 13.95
CA LEU A 125 -13.50 0.98 12.98
C LEU A 125 -14.81 1.31 13.69
N GLN A 126 -15.35 2.50 13.43
CA GLN A 126 -16.70 2.84 13.85
C GLN A 126 -17.72 2.05 13.02
N LEU A 127 -18.18 0.92 13.56
CA LEU A 127 -19.26 0.15 12.95
C LEU A 127 -20.60 0.64 13.51
N PRO A 128 -21.60 0.96 12.65
CA PRO A 128 -22.98 0.93 13.11
C PRO A 128 -23.31 -0.50 13.56
N GLU A 129 -24.28 -0.67 14.46
CA GLU A 129 -24.68 -1.93 15.14
C GLU A 129 -25.21 -3.03 14.18
N LEU A 130 -24.96 -2.92 12.88
CA LEU A 130 -25.26 -3.93 11.88
C LEU A 130 -24.30 -5.12 12.01
N GLU A 131 -24.88 -6.33 11.97
CA GLU A 131 -24.12 -7.57 11.80
C GLU A 131 -23.32 -7.49 10.50
N LEU A 132 -22.00 -7.71 10.61
CA LEU A 132 -21.14 -7.87 9.45
C LEU A 132 -21.57 -9.16 8.72
N PRO A 133 -21.66 -9.17 7.38
CA PRO A 133 -21.96 -10.40 6.66
C PRO A 133 -20.87 -11.46 6.91
N ASP A 134 -21.31 -12.70 7.17
CA ASP A 134 -20.43 -13.85 7.46
C ASP A 134 -19.43 -14.15 6.32
N THR A 135 -19.79 -13.84 5.08
CA THR A 135 -18.89 -13.88 3.92
C THR A 135 -19.29 -12.81 2.91
N ALA A 136 -18.30 -12.09 2.36
CA ALA A 136 -18.48 -11.12 1.27
C ALA A 136 -17.83 -11.62 -0.04
N GLY A 137 -17.91 -12.93 -0.28
CA GLY A 137 -17.38 -13.61 -1.47
C GLY A 137 -18.34 -13.63 -2.66
N GLY A 138 -17.93 -14.31 -3.74
CA GLY A 138 -18.82 -14.62 -4.86
C GLY A 138 -18.96 -13.54 -5.94
N TRP A 139 -17.92 -12.72 -6.14
CA TRP A 139 -17.91 -11.71 -7.20
C TRP A 139 -17.81 -12.31 -8.59
N THR A 140 -18.33 -11.56 -9.57
CA THR A 140 -18.11 -11.85 -10.98
C THR A 140 -16.78 -11.26 -11.45
N ARG A 141 -16.31 -11.71 -12.62
CA ARG A 141 -15.10 -11.22 -13.26
C ARG A 141 -15.47 -10.72 -14.65
N ASP A 142 -14.83 -9.64 -15.09
CA ASP A 142 -14.99 -9.13 -16.46
C ASP A 142 -14.16 -9.93 -17.48
N SER A 143 -14.11 -9.50 -18.74
CA SER A 143 -13.35 -10.20 -19.79
C SER A 143 -11.82 -10.18 -19.57
N LEU A 144 -11.33 -9.28 -18.72
CA LEU A 144 -9.93 -9.22 -18.27
C LEU A 144 -9.65 -10.15 -17.09
N GLY A 145 -10.68 -10.83 -16.57
CA GLY A 145 -10.59 -11.66 -15.38
C GLY A 145 -10.50 -10.85 -14.09
N ILE A 146 -10.70 -9.53 -14.10
CA ILE A 146 -10.63 -8.68 -12.90
C ILE A 146 -11.97 -8.78 -12.14
N PRO A 147 -11.94 -9.01 -10.82
CA PRO A 147 -13.14 -8.98 -9.99
C PRO A 147 -13.96 -7.69 -10.17
N VAL A 148 -15.27 -7.84 -10.25
CA VAL A 148 -16.24 -6.75 -10.30
C VAL A 148 -17.09 -6.80 -9.05
N PHE A 149 -17.02 -5.75 -8.26
CA PHE A 149 -17.74 -5.62 -6.99
C PHE A 149 -18.89 -4.63 -7.15
N GLU A 150 -20.04 -4.99 -6.57
CA GLU A 150 -21.06 -4.00 -6.24
C GLU A 150 -20.56 -3.12 -5.09
N ALA A 151 -21.02 -1.87 -5.03
CA ALA A 151 -20.54 -0.91 -4.03
C ALA A 151 -20.77 -1.39 -2.58
N GLN A 152 -21.85 -2.12 -2.33
CA GLN A 152 -22.15 -2.66 -1.00
C GLN A 152 -21.17 -3.77 -0.60
N VAL A 153 -20.96 -4.76 -1.47
CA VAL A 153 -20.00 -5.87 -1.26
C VAL A 153 -18.59 -5.30 -1.03
N PHE A 154 -18.24 -4.26 -1.78
CA PHE A 154 -16.97 -3.55 -1.62
C PHE A 154 -16.79 -2.95 -0.22
N ASP A 155 -17.79 -2.21 0.27
CA ASP A 155 -17.74 -1.60 1.60
C ASP A 155 -17.72 -2.66 2.71
N ASP A 156 -18.48 -3.74 2.55
CA ASP A 156 -18.55 -4.83 3.53
C ASP A 156 -17.24 -5.62 3.62
N LEU A 157 -16.55 -5.83 2.50
CA LEU A 157 -15.20 -6.41 2.49
C LEU A 157 -14.20 -5.57 3.31
N PHE A 158 -14.19 -4.25 3.11
CA PHE A 158 -13.33 -3.36 3.88
C PHE A 158 -13.69 -3.33 5.37
N ARG A 159 -14.98 -3.41 5.72
CA ARG A 159 -15.41 -3.46 7.12
C ARG A 159 -15.04 -4.78 7.80
N HIS A 160 -15.23 -5.90 7.11
CA HIS A 160 -14.95 -7.24 7.63
C HIS A 160 -13.46 -7.44 7.91
N HIS A 161 -12.59 -6.95 7.02
CA HIS A 161 -11.13 -7.06 7.14
C HIS A 161 -10.47 -5.86 7.82
N ALA A 162 -11.25 -4.90 8.35
CA ALA A 162 -10.72 -3.66 8.92
C ALA A 162 -9.91 -3.94 10.20
N PRO A 163 -8.61 -3.62 10.25
CA PRO A 163 -7.81 -3.89 11.44
C PRO A 163 -8.24 -2.99 12.62
N ALA A 164 -8.11 -3.53 13.83
CA ALA A 164 -7.97 -2.74 15.03
C ALA A 164 -6.50 -2.37 15.22
N TRP A 165 -6.19 -1.10 15.47
CA TRP A 165 -4.82 -0.63 15.67
C TRP A 165 -4.55 -0.44 17.16
N ARG A 166 -3.60 -1.18 17.71
CA ARG A 166 -3.15 -1.04 19.09
C ARG A 166 -1.76 -0.42 19.07
N ILE A 167 -1.66 0.85 19.47
CA ILE A 167 -0.45 1.64 19.26
C ILE A 167 0.14 2.00 20.61
N ASP A 168 1.41 1.65 20.83
CA ASP A 168 2.14 2.09 22.00
C ASP A 168 2.39 3.59 21.88
N THR A 169 1.81 4.37 22.79
CA THR A 169 1.74 5.83 22.69
C THR A 169 2.57 6.47 23.79
N LEU A 170 3.65 7.14 23.41
CA LEU A 170 4.48 7.98 24.27
C LEU A 170 4.09 9.45 24.15
N ASP A 171 3.92 9.94 22.91
CA ASP A 171 3.59 11.33 22.65
C ASP A 171 2.63 11.48 21.46
N ARG A 172 2.52 12.70 20.93
CA ARG A 172 1.62 13.02 19.80
C ARG A 172 2.04 12.40 18.48
N ASN A 173 3.30 11.98 18.33
CA ASN A 173 3.80 11.37 17.11
C ASN A 173 3.27 9.95 16.93
N ASP A 174 2.95 9.27 18.04
CA ASP A 174 2.37 7.92 18.05
C ASP A 174 0.84 7.94 17.91
N GLN A 175 0.24 9.12 17.71
CA GLN A 175 -1.20 9.26 17.51
C GLN A 175 -1.52 9.35 16.01
N PRO A 176 -2.49 8.55 15.52
CA PRO A 176 -2.93 8.60 14.14
C PRO A 176 -3.42 9.99 13.72
N GLY A 177 -3.26 10.29 12.44
CA GLY A 177 -3.71 11.55 11.90
C GLY A 177 -3.70 11.61 10.39
N ARG A 178 -3.88 12.83 9.90
CA ARG A 178 -3.89 13.16 8.48
C ARG A 178 -2.72 14.05 8.12
N PRO A 179 -1.86 13.63 7.17
CA PRO A 179 -0.89 14.52 6.57
C PRO A 179 -1.57 15.51 5.63
N GLY A 180 -1.05 16.73 5.59
CA GLY A 180 -1.48 17.77 4.67
C GLY A 180 -0.31 18.69 4.31
N ARG A 181 -0.52 19.53 3.30
CA ARG A 181 0.44 20.56 2.90
C ARG A 181 -0.26 21.90 2.84
N GLY A 182 0.34 22.92 3.44
CA GLY A 182 -0.16 24.28 3.36
C GLY A 182 0.01 24.88 1.96
N THR A 183 -0.65 26.01 1.70
CA THR A 183 -0.43 26.82 0.49
C THR A 183 0.95 27.47 0.47
N ASP A 184 1.58 27.58 1.64
CA ASP A 184 2.98 27.98 1.85
C ASP A 184 3.97 26.86 1.46
N GLY A 185 3.48 25.65 1.18
CA GLY A 185 4.31 24.48 0.89
C GLY A 185 4.74 23.70 2.12
N GLU A 186 4.43 24.17 3.33
CA GLU A 186 4.84 23.53 4.58
C GLU A 186 4.06 22.25 4.86
N LEU A 187 4.74 21.25 5.39
CA LEU A 187 4.12 19.99 5.80
C LEU A 187 3.34 20.20 7.10
N ARG A 188 2.12 19.69 7.16
CA ARG A 188 1.23 19.82 8.32
C ARG A 188 0.65 18.46 8.68
N PHE A 189 0.37 18.26 9.96
CA PHE A 189 -0.27 17.04 10.45
C PHE A 189 -1.45 17.40 11.35
N HIS A 190 -2.61 16.80 11.07
CA HIS A 190 -3.81 16.96 11.88
C HIS A 190 -4.07 15.66 12.64
N LEU A 191 -4.08 15.71 13.97
CA LEU A 191 -4.36 14.54 14.81
C LEU A 191 -5.83 14.18 14.70
N GLU A 192 -6.11 13.00 14.16
CA GLU A 192 -7.45 12.45 14.06
C GLU A 192 -7.39 10.94 13.78
N PRO A 193 -8.29 10.13 14.39
CA PRO A 193 -8.41 8.71 14.06
C PRO A 193 -8.97 8.50 12.64
N VAL A 194 -8.09 8.39 11.65
CA VAL A 194 -8.44 8.10 10.25
C VAL A 194 -7.53 7.03 9.67
N VAL A 195 -8.13 6.10 8.91
CA VAL A 195 -7.42 5.08 8.13
C VAL A 195 -7.77 5.27 6.66
N PHE A 196 -6.76 5.31 5.81
CA PHE A 196 -6.92 5.48 4.38
C PHE A 196 -6.97 4.14 3.67
N THR A 197 -8.00 3.89 2.86
CA THR A 197 -8.22 2.59 2.23
C THR A 197 -8.11 2.62 0.71
N GLN A 198 -7.63 1.54 0.12
CA GLN A 198 -7.55 1.39 -1.32
C GLN A 198 -7.75 -0.06 -1.75
N LEU A 199 -8.52 -0.26 -2.83
CA LEU A 199 -8.54 -1.53 -3.55
C LEU A 199 -7.35 -1.65 -4.50
N ALA A 200 -6.63 -2.74 -4.37
CA ALA A 200 -5.60 -3.16 -5.30
C ALA A 200 -5.89 -4.59 -5.79
N PHE A 201 -5.04 -5.08 -6.69
CA PHE A 201 -5.16 -6.40 -7.28
C PHE A 201 -3.78 -6.97 -7.56
N SER A 202 -3.66 -8.29 -7.43
CA SER A 202 -2.44 -9.06 -7.73
C SER A 202 -2.83 -10.38 -8.35
N TYR A 203 -1.96 -10.96 -9.17
CA TYR A 203 -2.12 -12.34 -9.62
C TYR A 203 -1.81 -13.32 -8.48
N VAL A 204 -2.65 -14.33 -8.35
CA VAL A 204 -2.44 -15.53 -7.54
C VAL A 204 -2.79 -16.72 -8.41
N HIS A 205 -1.79 -17.52 -8.77
CA HIS A 205 -1.86 -18.60 -9.74
C HIS A 205 -2.47 -18.16 -11.09
N GLY A 206 -2.07 -17.00 -11.60
CA GLY A 206 -2.61 -16.41 -12.82
C GLY A 206 -4.06 -15.89 -12.69
N ILE A 207 -4.67 -15.99 -11.51
CA ILE A 207 -6.01 -15.47 -11.23
C ILE A 207 -5.87 -14.12 -10.53
N ILE A 208 -6.59 -13.10 -10.99
CA ILE A 208 -6.51 -11.75 -10.41
C ILE A 208 -7.27 -11.70 -9.10
N GLN A 209 -6.57 -11.65 -7.98
CA GLN A 209 -7.19 -11.56 -6.65
C GLN A 209 -7.23 -10.13 -6.13
N PRO A 210 -8.31 -9.75 -5.40
CA PRO A 210 -8.39 -8.44 -4.79
C PRO A 210 -7.47 -8.31 -3.58
N GLN A 211 -7.00 -7.09 -3.36
CA GLN A 211 -6.20 -6.71 -2.21
C GLN A 211 -6.82 -5.51 -1.52
N LEU A 212 -7.09 -5.64 -0.22
CA LEU A 212 -7.58 -4.56 0.63
C LEU A 212 -6.38 -3.89 1.31
N VAL A 213 -6.17 -2.61 1.06
CA VAL A 213 -5.06 -1.83 1.60
C VAL A 213 -5.59 -0.86 2.65
N TYR A 214 -4.94 -0.80 3.80
CA TYR A 214 -5.22 0.11 4.90
C TYR A 214 -3.93 0.87 5.24
N LEU A 215 -4.00 2.19 5.29
CA LEU A 215 -2.87 3.06 5.60
C LEU A 215 -3.23 3.95 6.79
N ILE A 216 -2.43 3.86 7.85
CA ILE A 216 -2.48 4.76 9.00
C ILE A 216 -1.22 5.63 9.01
N TRP A 217 -1.39 6.93 9.26
CA TRP A 217 -0.30 7.91 9.27
C TRP A 217 -0.03 8.42 10.68
N PHE A 218 1.23 8.77 10.91
CA PHE A 218 1.80 9.34 12.13
C PHE A 218 2.58 10.61 11.81
N ALA A 219 2.74 11.49 12.80
CA ALA A 219 3.32 12.81 12.58
C ALA A 219 4.82 12.76 12.26
N ALA A 220 5.54 11.78 12.80
CA ALA A 220 6.98 11.63 12.63
C ALA A 220 7.43 10.23 13.04
N ARG A 221 8.58 9.78 12.50
CA ARG A 221 9.39 8.76 13.15
C ARG A 221 10.31 9.47 14.15
N SER A 222 10.04 9.32 15.44
CA SER A 222 10.80 9.97 16.51
C SER A 222 12.24 9.45 16.54
N ALA A 223 13.21 10.35 16.77
CA ALA A 223 14.60 9.95 16.89
C ALA A 223 14.85 9.24 18.23
N GLU A 224 15.47 8.06 18.18
CA GLU A 224 15.79 7.31 19.41
C GLU A 224 17.21 7.60 19.92
N SER A 225 18.09 8.11 19.06
CA SER A 225 19.47 8.47 19.40
C SER A 225 20.01 9.56 18.45
N TRP A 226 21.21 10.09 18.75
CA TRP A 226 21.92 10.99 17.84
C TRP A 226 23.27 10.39 17.41
N PRO A 227 23.53 10.19 16.11
CA PRO A 227 22.63 10.43 14.98
C PRO A 227 21.63 9.28 14.72
N ASP A 228 20.38 9.58 14.39
CA ASP A 228 19.40 8.62 13.87
C ASP A 228 19.06 8.97 12.40
N ILE A 229 19.53 8.14 11.47
CA ILE A 229 19.40 8.39 10.03
C ILE A 229 18.00 8.12 9.47
N TYR A 230 17.15 7.46 10.25
CA TYR A 230 15.81 7.03 9.85
C TYR A 230 14.72 7.96 10.42
N ALA A 231 15.05 8.81 11.39
CA ALA A 231 14.11 9.75 11.99
C ALA A 231 13.72 10.88 11.03
N GLY A 232 12.50 11.40 11.18
CA GLY A 232 12.03 12.53 10.37
C GLY A 232 10.51 12.70 10.37
N ALA A 233 10.03 13.69 9.62
CA ALA A 233 8.62 14.01 9.54
C ALA A 233 7.83 12.95 8.75
N LEU A 234 6.60 12.71 9.20
CA LEU A 234 5.69 11.65 8.80
C LEU A 234 6.24 10.24 8.92
N ASP A 235 5.39 9.34 9.38
CA ASP A 235 5.61 7.90 9.32
C ASP A 235 4.24 7.23 9.17
N GLY A 236 4.21 5.91 8.98
CA GLY A 236 2.95 5.20 8.85
C GLY A 236 3.15 3.71 8.74
N LEU A 237 2.03 3.01 8.66
CA LEU A 237 2.00 1.60 8.29
C LEU A 237 0.95 1.38 7.21
N VAL A 238 1.36 0.70 6.15
CA VAL A 238 0.46 0.10 5.18
C VAL A 238 0.27 -1.35 5.58
N TRP A 239 -0.98 -1.74 5.83
CA TRP A 239 -1.42 -3.11 6.00
C TRP A 239 -2.19 -3.54 4.76
N ARG A 240 -1.87 -4.71 4.21
CA ARG A 240 -2.56 -5.24 3.04
C ARG A 240 -3.00 -6.68 3.29
N VAL A 241 -4.22 -6.96 2.86
CA VAL A 241 -4.83 -8.30 2.86
C VAL A 241 -5.07 -8.71 1.42
N THR A 242 -4.59 -9.88 1.01
CA THR A 242 -4.97 -10.48 -0.29
C THR A 242 -6.04 -11.53 -0.05
N LEU A 243 -7.12 -11.53 -0.84
CA LEU A 243 -8.27 -12.42 -0.62
C LEU A 243 -8.40 -13.48 -1.70
N ASP A 244 -9.06 -14.59 -1.38
CA ASP A 244 -9.59 -15.56 -2.36
C ASP A 244 -10.97 -15.15 -2.87
N ASP A 245 -11.56 -15.93 -3.78
CA ASP A 245 -12.90 -15.67 -4.35
C ASP A 245 -14.06 -15.76 -3.35
N GLN A 246 -13.81 -16.27 -2.15
CA GLN A 246 -14.77 -16.32 -1.04
C GLN A 246 -14.59 -15.15 -0.07
N GLY A 247 -13.65 -14.23 -0.35
CA GLY A 247 -13.34 -13.11 0.53
C GLY A 247 -12.49 -13.49 1.74
N ARG A 248 -11.89 -14.68 1.77
CA ARG A 248 -11.01 -15.14 2.86
C ARG A 248 -9.57 -14.69 2.62
N ALA A 249 -8.85 -14.37 3.69
CA ALA A 249 -7.46 -13.95 3.59
C ALA A 249 -6.54 -15.11 3.14
N LEU A 250 -5.79 -14.86 2.07
CA LEU A 250 -4.77 -15.77 1.55
C LEU A 250 -3.38 -15.46 2.12
N VAL A 251 -3.08 -14.18 2.29
CA VAL A 251 -1.82 -13.67 2.85
C VAL A 251 -2.01 -12.24 3.32
N TYR A 252 -1.24 -11.86 4.33
CA TYR A 252 -1.11 -10.49 4.78
C TYR A 252 0.29 -9.97 4.54
N ASP A 253 0.43 -8.68 4.30
CA ASP A 253 1.74 -8.03 4.26
C ASP A 253 1.69 -6.57 4.66
N SER A 254 2.84 -6.05 5.07
CA SER A 254 2.98 -4.68 5.51
C SER A 254 4.25 -4.01 5.01
N ILE A 255 4.18 -2.70 4.85
CA ILE A 255 5.32 -1.81 4.59
C ILE A 255 5.12 -0.51 5.37
N HIS A 256 6.21 0.23 5.57
CA HIS A 256 6.08 1.66 5.83
C HIS A 256 5.76 2.41 4.52
N PRO A 257 5.09 3.57 4.55
CA PRO A 257 4.78 4.37 3.36
C PRO A 257 6.01 4.89 2.58
N CYS A 258 7.21 4.74 3.13
CA CYS A 258 8.45 4.97 2.39
C CYS A 258 8.85 3.80 1.47
N GLY A 259 8.24 2.62 1.65
CA GLY A 259 8.57 1.36 0.98
C GLY A 259 9.48 0.43 1.79
N CYS A 260 9.94 0.85 2.97
CA CYS A 260 10.82 0.04 3.81
C CYS A 260 10.06 -1.06 4.58
N TYR A 261 10.84 -2.03 5.08
CA TYR A 261 10.39 -3.09 5.99
C TYR A 261 9.26 -3.98 5.44
N HIS A 262 9.33 -4.36 4.16
CA HIS A 262 8.32 -5.25 3.59
C HIS A 262 8.32 -6.63 4.25
N GLN A 263 7.24 -6.91 4.99
CA GLN A 263 7.06 -8.12 5.79
C GLN A 263 5.78 -8.84 5.38
N TRP A 264 5.81 -10.17 5.42
CA TRP A 264 4.72 -11.07 5.08
C TRP A 264 4.28 -11.85 6.32
N LEU A 265 2.98 -12.08 6.44
CA LEU A 265 2.40 -13.03 7.39
C LEU A 265 1.55 -14.02 6.62
N LEU A 266 1.89 -15.30 6.77
CA LEU A 266 1.23 -16.38 6.03
C LEU A 266 -0.04 -16.80 6.77
N VAL A 267 -1.07 -17.16 6.01
CA VAL A 267 -2.26 -17.81 6.57
C VAL A 267 -2.08 -19.32 6.42
N LYS A 268 -2.40 -20.10 7.46
CA LYS A 268 -2.18 -21.55 7.51
C LYS A 268 -2.64 -22.30 6.26
N ASP A 269 -3.83 -21.98 5.76
CA ASP A 269 -4.45 -22.58 4.57
C ASP A 269 -4.45 -21.65 3.34
N GLY A 270 -3.66 -20.58 3.40
CA GLY A 270 -3.51 -19.62 2.32
C GLY A 270 -2.28 -19.88 1.44
N LEU A 271 -1.50 -18.83 1.21
CA LEU A 271 -0.30 -18.89 0.39
C LEU A 271 0.90 -19.45 1.15
N ARG A 272 1.69 -20.26 0.44
CA ARG A 272 2.97 -20.80 0.91
C ARG A 272 4.10 -20.36 0.00
N PRO A 273 5.28 -20.03 0.55
CA PRO A 273 6.46 -19.76 -0.25
C PRO A 273 6.76 -20.89 -1.24
N ARG A 274 7.18 -20.54 -2.45
CA ARG A 274 7.71 -21.52 -3.41
C ARG A 274 9.03 -22.10 -2.87
N PRO A 275 9.32 -23.40 -3.09
CA PRO A 275 10.55 -24.02 -2.60
C PRO A 275 11.85 -23.37 -3.08
N SER A 276 11.80 -22.67 -4.22
CA SER A 276 12.95 -21.98 -4.81
C SER A 276 13.24 -20.61 -4.18
N VAL A 277 12.37 -20.11 -3.31
CA VAL A 277 12.51 -18.78 -2.69
C VAL A 277 13.31 -18.88 -1.41
N ASN A 278 14.36 -18.06 -1.30
CA ASN A 278 15.10 -17.91 -0.05
C ASN A 278 14.39 -16.89 0.86
N LEU A 279 13.85 -17.36 1.98
CA LEU A 279 13.06 -16.58 2.95
C LEU A 279 13.90 -15.76 3.95
N SER A 280 15.23 -15.87 3.93
CA SER A 280 16.11 -15.22 4.91
C SER A 280 17.08 -14.23 4.27
N ASN A 281 17.17 -14.23 2.93
CA ASN A 281 17.81 -13.18 2.15
C ASN A 281 16.73 -12.21 1.65
N GLU A 282 17.14 -11.08 1.07
CA GLU A 282 16.27 -9.98 0.61
C GLU A 282 15.09 -10.37 -0.33
N HIS A 283 14.88 -11.64 -0.61
CA HIS A 283 13.76 -12.09 -1.41
C HIS A 283 12.42 -12.10 -0.66
N LEU A 284 12.31 -12.40 0.65
CA LEU A 284 11.05 -12.21 1.42
C LEU A 284 11.31 -12.22 2.94
N TRP A 285 10.64 -11.36 3.72
CA TRP A 285 10.67 -11.42 5.19
C TRP A 285 9.35 -11.96 5.74
N VAL A 286 9.34 -13.21 6.20
CA VAL A 286 8.15 -13.84 6.78
C VAL A 286 8.22 -13.76 8.30
N LEU A 287 7.29 -13.03 8.93
CA LEU A 287 7.25 -12.88 10.39
C LEU A 287 6.69 -14.11 11.09
N GLY A 288 5.77 -14.82 10.44
CA GLY A 288 5.14 -15.99 11.01
C GLY A 288 4.01 -16.52 10.16
N GLU A 289 3.38 -17.56 10.70
CA GLU A 289 2.16 -18.16 10.19
C GLU A 289 1.04 -17.91 11.20
N LEU A 290 -0.08 -17.44 10.68
CA LEU A 290 -1.26 -17.08 11.44
C LEU A 290 -2.30 -18.20 11.33
N PRO A 291 -3.10 -18.43 12.38
CA PRO A 291 -4.24 -19.34 12.30
C PRO A 291 -5.20 -18.87 11.19
N GLU A 292 -6.04 -19.79 10.71
CA GLU A 292 -7.17 -19.42 9.87
C GLU A 292 -8.07 -18.50 10.71
N ASN A 293 -8.23 -17.24 10.28
CA ASN A 293 -9.18 -16.37 10.94
C ASN A 293 -9.94 -15.55 9.90
N SER A 294 -11.26 -15.64 9.99
CA SER A 294 -12.23 -14.97 9.12
C SER A 294 -12.65 -13.61 9.71
N GLY A 295 -11.74 -12.89 10.37
CA GLY A 295 -12.06 -11.68 11.11
C GLY A 295 -10.95 -10.63 11.14
N ALA A 296 -11.32 -9.44 11.61
CA ALA A 296 -10.45 -8.28 11.72
C ALA A 296 -9.26 -8.51 12.68
N PRO A 297 -8.00 -8.36 12.23
CA PRO A 297 -6.84 -8.49 13.09
C PRO A 297 -6.68 -7.28 14.03
N VAL A 298 -6.12 -7.50 15.21
CA VAL A 298 -5.55 -6.47 16.09
C VAL A 298 -4.07 -6.35 15.76
N LEU A 299 -3.65 -5.22 15.19
CA LEU A 299 -2.28 -4.91 14.83
C LEU A 299 -1.63 -4.08 15.93
N SER A 300 -0.56 -4.61 16.55
CA SER A 300 0.19 -3.91 17.60
C SER A 300 1.39 -3.18 17.02
N LEU A 301 1.50 -1.86 17.23
CA LEU A 301 2.58 -1.01 16.70
C LEU A 301 3.42 -0.41 17.83
N SER A 302 4.75 -0.41 17.69
CA SER A 302 5.64 0.22 18.66
C SER A 302 5.64 1.74 18.58
N ALA A 303 5.87 2.39 19.72
CA ALA A 303 6.03 3.84 19.79
C ALA A 303 7.26 4.28 19.00
N GLY A 304 7.22 5.48 18.40
CA GLY A 304 8.34 6.18 17.80
C GLY A 304 8.72 5.72 16.40
N ASP A 305 8.83 4.41 16.17
CA ASP A 305 9.23 3.79 14.91
C ASP A 305 8.11 3.03 14.18
N HIS A 306 6.92 2.97 14.79
CA HIS A 306 5.67 2.41 14.25
C HIS A 306 5.79 1.03 13.61
N GLN A 307 6.77 0.23 14.04
CA GLN A 307 6.96 -1.13 13.54
C GLN A 307 5.81 -2.02 13.98
N LEU A 308 5.43 -2.96 13.11
CA LEU A 308 4.53 -4.04 13.50
C LEU A 308 5.26 -4.96 14.49
N VAL A 309 4.79 -4.99 15.74
CA VAL A 309 5.42 -5.73 16.83
C VAL A 309 4.56 -6.86 17.39
N GLY A 310 3.34 -7.02 16.87
CA GLY A 310 2.52 -8.18 17.17
C GLY A 310 1.18 -8.13 16.45
N ILE A 311 0.54 -9.28 16.36
CA ILE A 311 -0.78 -9.44 15.78
C ILE A 311 -1.61 -10.39 16.63
N GLN A 312 -2.88 -10.09 16.82
CA GLN A 312 -3.81 -10.97 17.51
C GLN A 312 -5.12 -11.05 16.72
N PHE A 313 -5.76 -12.21 16.69
CA PHE A 313 -7.11 -12.35 16.18
C PHE A 313 -8.11 -12.59 17.31
N ALA A 314 -9.39 -12.30 17.05
CA ALA A 314 -10.44 -12.31 18.07
C ALA A 314 -10.64 -13.68 18.76
N GLU A 315 -10.26 -14.77 18.10
CA GLU A 315 -10.41 -16.14 18.62
C GLU A 315 -9.25 -16.57 19.54
N ASP A 316 -8.11 -15.86 19.53
CA ASP A 316 -6.89 -16.23 20.27
C ASP A 316 -6.83 -15.67 21.70
N VAL A 317 -7.93 -15.13 22.24
CA VAL A 317 -7.90 -14.35 23.48
C VAL A 317 -8.74 -14.99 24.60
N GLU A 318 -8.07 -15.57 25.61
CA GLU A 318 -8.70 -16.07 26.85
C GLU A 318 -9.23 -14.93 27.78
N GLU A 319 -8.88 -13.66 27.52
CA GLU A 319 -9.26 -12.47 28.30
C GLU A 319 -9.59 -11.29 27.36
N PRO A 320 -10.64 -10.49 27.58
CA PRO A 320 -11.17 -9.60 26.54
C PRO A 320 -10.38 -8.29 26.39
N LEU A 321 -9.16 -8.34 25.83
CA LEU A 321 -8.51 -7.15 25.22
C LEU A 321 -9.38 -6.59 24.07
N ALA A 322 -10.21 -7.45 23.46
CA ALA A 322 -11.27 -7.08 22.52
C ALA A 322 -12.36 -6.16 23.13
N ARG A 323 -12.40 -5.93 24.46
CA ARG A 323 -13.40 -5.06 25.12
C ARG A 323 -12.86 -3.77 25.74
N GLU A 324 -11.57 -3.46 25.65
CA GLU A 324 -11.15 -2.07 25.92
C GLU A 324 -11.84 -1.15 24.89
N VAL A 325 -12.53 -0.12 25.37
CA VAL A 325 -13.22 0.86 24.51
C VAL A 325 -12.16 1.63 23.72
N GLY A 326 -11.85 1.16 22.52
CA GLY A 326 -10.94 1.84 21.60
C GLY A 326 -11.56 3.12 21.04
N LEU A 327 -10.71 4.09 20.68
CA LEU A 327 -11.15 5.27 19.96
C LEU A 327 -11.64 4.88 18.57
N ALA A 328 -12.81 5.37 18.19
CA ALA A 328 -13.37 5.07 16.89
C ALA A 328 -12.58 5.80 15.79
N TYR A 329 -12.11 5.08 14.77
CA TYR A 329 -11.59 5.66 13.55
C TYR A 329 -12.60 5.53 12.42
N ARG A 330 -12.45 6.42 11.43
CA ARG A 330 -13.19 6.35 10.16
C ARG A 330 -12.28 5.94 9.02
N MET A 331 -12.86 5.30 8.01
CA MET A 331 -12.16 5.01 6.77
C MET A 331 -12.40 6.11 5.73
N GLU A 332 -11.35 6.46 4.99
CA GLU A 332 -11.46 7.36 3.83
C GLU A 332 -10.69 6.79 2.64
N PRO A 333 -11.14 7.02 1.39
CA PRO A 333 -10.39 6.57 0.22
C PRO A 333 -8.98 7.19 0.21
N LEU A 334 -7.95 6.37 0.00
CA LEU A 334 -6.55 6.83 -0.07
C LEU A 334 -6.33 7.90 -1.14
N ASP A 335 -7.10 7.82 -2.23
CA ASP A 335 -7.05 8.79 -3.31
C ASP A 335 -7.46 10.22 -2.87
N SER A 336 -8.16 10.37 -1.73
CA SER A 336 -8.44 11.68 -1.13
C SER A 336 -7.17 12.49 -0.81
N LEU A 337 -6.03 11.82 -0.60
CA LEU A 337 -4.74 12.46 -0.34
C LEU A 337 -4.02 12.95 -1.62
N ARG A 338 -4.47 12.55 -2.82
CA ARG A 338 -3.81 12.89 -4.10
C ARG A 338 -4.08 14.32 -4.57
N GLY A 339 -5.23 14.86 -4.19
CA GLY A 339 -5.68 16.19 -4.58
C GLY A 339 -5.17 17.29 -3.65
N ARG A 340 -5.98 18.34 -3.50
CA ARG A 340 -5.74 19.38 -2.51
C ARG A 340 -5.96 18.80 -1.11
N SER A 341 -4.95 18.87 -0.27
CA SER A 341 -5.07 18.48 1.14
C SER A 341 -5.96 19.47 1.92
N TRP A 342 -6.35 19.09 3.13
CA TRP A 342 -7.11 19.93 4.05
C TRP A 342 -6.44 21.29 4.35
N ALA A 343 -5.11 21.37 4.22
CA ALA A 343 -4.34 22.59 4.45
C ALA A 343 -4.16 23.46 3.18
N GLY A 344 -4.69 23.03 2.03
CA GLY A 344 -4.80 23.84 0.81
C GLY A 344 -3.75 23.56 -0.27
N GLY A 345 -2.61 22.94 0.06
CA GLY A 345 -1.59 22.48 -0.88
C GLY A 345 -1.74 20.98 -1.23
N ARG A 346 -0.99 20.50 -2.22
CA ARG A 346 -0.94 19.08 -2.60
C ARG A 346 0.09 18.34 -1.74
N LEU A 347 -0.28 17.16 -1.24
CA LEU A 347 0.61 16.40 -0.35
C LEU A 347 1.81 15.83 -1.11
N TYR A 348 1.52 15.12 -2.21
CA TYR A 348 2.49 14.46 -3.08
C TYR A 348 3.00 15.40 -4.17
N GLY A 349 4.30 15.30 -4.47
CA GLY A 349 4.95 15.88 -5.64
C GLY A 349 4.62 15.12 -6.93
N LEU A 350 5.09 15.66 -8.06
CA LEU A 350 4.93 15.02 -9.37
C LEU A 350 5.69 13.70 -9.51
N ASP A 351 6.72 13.52 -8.69
CA ASP A 351 7.52 12.30 -8.55
C ASP A 351 6.86 11.24 -7.64
N GLY A 352 5.70 11.57 -7.05
CA GLY A 352 5.00 10.69 -6.11
C GLY A 352 5.63 10.69 -4.70
N LEU A 353 6.56 11.60 -4.39
CA LEU A 353 7.15 11.72 -3.05
C LEU A 353 6.49 12.83 -2.23
N ILE A 354 6.57 12.74 -0.90
CA ILE A 354 6.18 13.82 0.01
C ILE A 354 7.43 14.62 0.40
N ALA A 355 7.61 15.81 -0.19
CA ALA A 355 8.73 16.69 0.13
C ALA A 355 8.78 17.05 1.63
N GLY A 356 9.97 17.07 2.22
CA GLY A 356 10.18 17.30 3.66
C GLY A 356 10.06 16.04 4.54
N THR A 357 9.84 14.87 3.94
CA THR A 357 9.85 13.57 4.66
C THR A 357 11.11 12.76 4.41
N GLU A 358 12.10 13.34 3.74
CA GLU A 358 13.30 12.62 3.36
C GLU A 358 14.15 12.24 4.58
N ARG A 359 14.82 11.10 4.48
CA ARG A 359 15.66 10.55 5.56
C ARG A 359 17.13 10.66 5.21
N LEU A 360 18.00 10.72 6.22
CA LEU A 360 19.46 10.80 5.98
C LEU A 360 19.99 9.54 5.30
N GLU A 361 19.32 8.40 5.46
CA GLU A 361 19.67 7.16 4.76
C GLU A 361 19.71 7.31 3.22
N ARG A 362 18.99 8.29 2.65
CA ARG A 362 19.05 8.57 1.20
C ARG A 362 20.47 8.83 0.69
N PHE A 363 21.35 9.37 1.53
CA PHE A 363 22.75 9.64 1.17
C PHE A 363 23.64 8.39 1.24
N LEU A 364 23.18 7.34 1.91
CA LEU A 364 23.88 6.05 2.00
C LEU A 364 23.33 5.05 0.97
N LEU A 365 22.02 5.09 0.74
CA LEU A 365 21.32 4.11 -0.09
C LEU A 365 21.10 4.57 -1.54
N TRP A 366 21.51 5.78 -1.93
CA TRP A 366 21.40 6.23 -3.32
C TRP A 366 22.03 5.27 -4.37
N PRO A 367 23.13 4.52 -4.10
CA PRO A 367 23.68 3.58 -5.07
C PRO A 367 22.75 2.41 -5.39
N THR A 368 21.76 2.14 -4.55
CA THR A 368 20.73 1.10 -4.79
C THR A 368 19.79 1.49 -5.93
N GLY A 369 19.77 2.78 -6.32
CA GLY A 369 18.85 3.33 -7.30
C GLY A 369 17.52 3.79 -6.72
N VAL A 370 17.19 3.44 -5.46
CA VAL A 370 15.95 3.92 -4.83
C VAL A 370 16.01 5.44 -4.64
N VAL A 371 15.15 6.15 -5.37
CA VAL A 371 15.11 7.63 -5.34
C VAL A 371 14.66 8.09 -3.96
N SER A 372 15.52 8.86 -3.26
CA SER A 372 15.27 9.39 -1.92
C SER A 372 14.77 8.32 -0.93
N ALA A 373 15.59 7.29 -0.68
CA ALA A 373 15.28 6.26 0.32
C ALA A 373 14.81 6.86 1.66
N GLY A 374 13.77 6.26 2.23
CA GLY A 374 13.10 6.74 3.45
C GLY A 374 12.06 7.85 3.27
N ALA A 375 11.99 8.53 2.12
CA ALA A 375 10.92 9.51 1.87
C ALA A 375 9.56 8.82 1.68
N MET A 376 8.50 9.42 2.21
CA MET A 376 7.13 8.91 2.12
C MET A 376 6.59 9.04 0.70
N ARG A 377 5.78 8.06 0.26
CA ARG A 377 5.41 7.90 -1.15
C ARG A 377 3.91 7.76 -1.36
N GLN A 378 3.48 8.16 -2.54
CA GLN A 378 2.17 7.85 -3.07
C GLN A 378 2.09 6.36 -3.42
N TRP A 379 0.91 5.76 -3.22
CA TRP A 379 0.61 4.43 -3.75
C TRP A 379 0.98 4.32 -5.24
N GLY A 380 1.70 3.25 -5.58
CA GLY A 380 2.26 3.02 -6.92
C GLY A 380 3.76 3.26 -7.04
N HIS A 381 4.39 3.94 -6.07
CA HIS A 381 5.79 4.35 -6.14
C HIS A 381 6.72 3.63 -5.14
N HIS A 382 6.21 2.67 -4.37
CA HIS A 382 6.95 1.98 -3.31
C HIS A 382 7.96 0.97 -3.87
N ALA A 383 9.23 1.37 -3.95
CA ALA A 383 10.35 0.45 -4.06
C ALA A 383 10.55 -0.26 -2.71
N VAL A 384 10.47 -1.59 -2.70
CA VAL A 384 10.48 -2.42 -1.48
C VAL A 384 11.71 -3.34 -1.38
N SER A 385 12.74 -3.04 -2.16
CA SER A 385 14.01 -3.77 -2.17
C SER A 385 15.14 -2.81 -2.52
N PHE A 386 16.27 -2.97 -1.85
CA PHE A 386 17.52 -2.29 -2.14
C PHE A 386 18.50 -3.16 -2.94
N VAL A 387 18.23 -4.47 -3.05
CA VAL A 387 18.98 -5.46 -3.83
C VAL A 387 18.05 -6.09 -4.86
N GLY A 388 18.18 -5.59 -6.08
CA GLY A 388 17.31 -5.91 -7.19
C GLY A 388 16.29 -4.80 -7.42
N ARG A 389 15.17 -5.15 -8.05
CA ARG A 389 14.06 -4.23 -8.30
C ARG A 389 12.77 -4.94 -7.94
N ARG A 390 12.03 -4.36 -7.00
CA ARG A 390 10.73 -4.84 -6.56
C ARG A 390 9.84 -3.68 -6.16
N HIS A 391 8.56 -3.79 -6.48
CA HIS A 391 7.55 -2.80 -6.14
C HIS A 391 6.43 -3.44 -5.34
N PHE A 392 5.92 -2.72 -4.34
CA PHE A 392 4.86 -3.23 -3.49
C PHE A 392 3.58 -3.57 -4.26
N ASN A 393 3.28 -2.76 -5.29
CA ASN A 393 2.10 -2.85 -6.13
C ASN A 393 2.33 -3.58 -7.47
N ASP A 394 3.43 -4.35 -7.56
CA ASP A 394 3.67 -5.26 -8.69
C ASP A 394 2.60 -6.38 -8.66
N PRO A 395 1.75 -6.49 -9.70
CA PRO A 395 0.72 -7.52 -9.74
C PRO A 395 1.27 -8.95 -9.77
N ASP A 396 2.49 -9.16 -10.25
CA ASP A 396 3.08 -10.50 -10.38
C ASP A 396 3.80 -10.94 -9.11
N LEU A 397 3.87 -10.06 -8.11
CA LEU A 397 4.67 -10.27 -6.92
C LEU A 397 4.29 -11.57 -6.19
N LEU A 398 3.01 -11.82 -5.98
CA LEU A 398 2.57 -13.03 -5.30
C LEU A 398 2.87 -14.30 -6.12
N ASP A 399 2.69 -14.25 -7.44
CA ASP A 399 2.95 -15.39 -8.32
C ASP A 399 4.41 -15.77 -8.42
N GLN A 400 5.32 -14.78 -8.35
CA GLN A 400 6.76 -15.02 -8.32
C GLN A 400 7.19 -15.78 -7.06
N TYR A 401 6.55 -15.52 -5.92
CA TYR A 401 7.06 -15.89 -4.61
C TYR A 401 6.27 -17.00 -3.91
N PHE A 402 4.98 -17.11 -4.20
CA PHE A 402 4.06 -17.95 -3.46
C PHE A 402 3.34 -18.95 -4.35
N ARG A 403 2.77 -19.96 -3.70
CA ARG A 403 1.84 -20.93 -4.26
C ARG A 403 0.69 -21.22 -3.30
N LEU A 404 -0.48 -21.60 -3.81
CA LEU A 404 -1.59 -22.15 -3.06
C LEU A 404 -1.23 -23.54 -2.52
N LEU A 405 -1.75 -23.85 -1.33
CA LEU A 405 -1.83 -25.22 -0.83
C LEU A 405 -2.80 -25.99 -1.73
N ARG A 406 -2.39 -27.19 -2.17
CA ARG A 406 -3.25 -28.11 -2.91
C ARG A 406 -4.04 -28.96 -1.94
#